data_AF-A0A1I7AJI3-F1
#
_entry.id   AF-A0A1I7AJI3-F1
#
_cell.length_a   1.000
_cell.length_b   1.000
_cell.length_c   1.000
_cell.angle_alpha   90.00
_cell.angle_beta   90.00
_cell.angle_gamma   90.00
#
_symmetry.space_group_name_H-M   'P 1'
#
loop_
_entity.id
_entity.type
_entity.pdbx_description
1 polymer ?
#
loop_
_entity_poly.entity_id
_entity_poly.type
_entity_poly.pdbx_seq_one_letter_code
_entity_poly.pdbx_strand_id
1 'polypeptide(L)'
;MNLPLLSNGAAYTARETRNGVPLAYISEKLAYAIEDAHAAGQAHPEMRLRLSHVMYSQTLAFLALHNMLGAANDSGLPERLLDLEREELRKWINAVVSYGDLLGGGDVGTRNSSC
;
A
#
# COMPACT_ATOMS: atom_id res chain seq x y z
N MET A 1 -13.17 7.85 -6.53
CA MET A 1 -12.45 8.92 -5.77
C MET A 1 -10.94 8.87 -6.10
N ASN A 2 -10.16 9.97 -6.01
CA ASN A 2 -8.71 9.95 -6.29
C ASN A 2 -7.93 9.75 -4.98
N LEU A 3 -7.36 8.57 -4.78
CA LEU A 3 -6.64 8.20 -3.55
C LEU A 3 -5.15 8.56 -3.68
N PRO A 4 -4.49 8.95 -2.58
CA PRO A 4 -3.08 9.32 -2.61
C PRO A 4 -2.21 8.11 -2.99
N LEU A 5 -1.34 8.31 -3.98
CA LEU A 5 -0.26 7.40 -4.37
C LEU A 5 1.02 8.23 -4.35
N LEU A 6 1.71 8.24 -3.21
CA LEU A 6 2.94 9.00 -3.00
C LEU A 6 4.04 8.04 -2.59
N SER A 7 5.05 7.90 -3.45
CA SER A 7 6.30 7.22 -3.10
C SER A 7 6.99 7.99 -1.97
N ASN A 8 7.67 7.28 -1.08
CA ASN A 8 8.72 7.92 -0.30
C ASN A 8 9.79 8.41 -1.29
N GLY A 9 10.21 9.68 -1.21
CA GLY A 9 11.47 10.09 -1.84
C GLY A 9 12.63 9.24 -1.29
N ALA A 10 13.77 9.19 -2.01
CA ALA A 10 14.98 8.39 -1.68
C ALA A 10 14.78 7.36 -0.55
N ALA A 11 14.17 6.22 -0.91
CA ALA A 11 13.88 5.13 0.02
C ALA A 11 15.18 4.54 0.63
N TYR A 12 15.02 3.68 1.65
CA TYR A 12 16.08 3.01 2.41
C TYR A 12 17.40 2.83 1.64
N THR A 13 18.48 3.43 2.14
CA THR A 13 19.82 3.30 1.57
C THR A 13 20.51 1.97 1.92
N ALA A 14 19.90 1.20 2.82
CA ALA A 14 20.38 -0.10 3.25
C ALA A 14 19.84 -1.21 2.33
N ARG A 15 20.74 -1.99 1.73
CA ARG A 15 20.38 -3.19 0.95
C ARG A 15 20.37 -4.41 1.85
N GLU A 16 19.23 -5.06 1.96
CA GLU A 16 19.08 -6.34 2.66
C GLU A 16 18.89 -7.48 1.66
N THR A 17 19.61 -8.60 1.87
CA THR A 17 19.35 -9.85 1.15
C THR A 17 18.45 -10.72 2.01
N ARG A 18 17.27 -11.09 1.49
CA ARG A 18 16.30 -11.93 2.22
C ARG A 18 16.30 -13.34 1.62
N ASN A 19 16.44 -14.35 2.47
CA ASN A 19 16.25 -15.76 2.12
C ASN A 19 14.92 -16.23 2.73
N GLY A 20 13.97 -16.69 1.93
CA GLY A 20 12.66 -17.13 2.41
C GLY A 20 11.52 -16.86 1.44
N VAL A 21 10.31 -16.71 1.99
CA VAL A 21 9.08 -16.51 1.22
C VAL A 21 9.18 -15.23 0.35
N PRO A 22 8.79 -15.27 -0.93
CA PRO A 22 8.88 -14.11 -1.82
C PRO A 22 8.07 -12.91 -1.31
N LEU A 23 8.59 -11.68 -1.47
CA LEU A 23 7.86 -10.46 -1.10
C LEU A 23 6.54 -10.31 -1.86
N ALA A 24 6.47 -10.81 -3.09
CA ALA A 24 5.23 -10.86 -3.87
C ALA A 24 4.14 -11.68 -3.15
N TYR A 25 4.50 -12.78 -2.48
CA TYR A 25 3.55 -13.55 -1.69
C TYR A 25 3.08 -12.77 -0.46
N ILE A 26 3.98 -12.07 0.23
CA ILE A 26 3.61 -11.22 1.38
C ILE A 26 2.69 -10.08 0.92
N SER A 27 3.00 -9.45 -0.20
CA SER A 27 2.16 -8.43 -0.84
C SER A 27 0.75 -8.96 -1.12
N GLU A 28 0.64 -10.14 -1.70
CA GLU A 28 -0.64 -10.79 -1.96
C GLU A 28 -1.45 -11.01 -0.66
N LYS A 29 -0.81 -11.49 0.42
CA LYS A 29 -1.53 -11.74 1.67
C LYS A 29 -1.97 -10.46 2.38
N LEU A 30 -1.16 -9.41 2.32
CA LEU A 30 -1.55 -8.10 2.83
C LEU A 30 -2.71 -7.49 2.02
N ALA A 31 -2.72 -7.68 0.69
CA ALA A 31 -3.84 -7.29 -0.14
C ALA A 31 -5.14 -8.00 0.27
N TYR A 32 -5.11 -9.33 0.49
CA TYR A 32 -6.28 -10.06 0.96
C TYR A 32 -6.76 -9.59 2.34
N ALA A 33 -5.86 -9.29 3.28
CA ALA A 33 -6.25 -8.75 4.58
C ALA A 33 -6.97 -7.38 4.45
N ILE A 34 -6.52 -6.52 3.53
CA ILE A 34 -7.19 -5.26 3.19
C ILE A 34 -8.60 -5.52 2.64
N GLU A 35 -8.74 -6.45 1.70
CA GLU A 35 -10.04 -6.80 1.11
C GLU A 35 -11.00 -7.43 2.15
N ASP A 36 -10.49 -8.27 3.05
CA ASP A 36 -11.30 -8.92 4.10
C ASP A 36 -11.79 -7.91 5.14
N ALA A 37 -10.93 -6.99 5.59
CA ALA A 37 -11.33 -5.94 6.51
C ALA A 37 -12.35 -4.98 5.89
N HIS A 38 -12.20 -4.69 4.60
CA HIS A 38 -13.20 -3.93 3.83
C HIS A 38 -14.54 -4.65 3.78
N ALA A 39 -14.53 -5.93 3.39
CA ALA A 39 -15.75 -6.74 3.33
C ALA A 39 -16.45 -6.81 4.70
N ALA A 40 -15.70 -6.97 5.78
CA ALA A 40 -16.22 -6.93 7.14
C ALA A 40 -16.82 -5.56 7.49
N GLY A 41 -16.16 -4.45 7.12
CA GLY A 41 -16.65 -3.10 7.38
C GLY A 41 -17.92 -2.74 6.60
N GLN A 42 -18.09 -3.31 5.42
CA GLN A 42 -19.31 -3.20 4.61
C GLN A 42 -20.45 -4.04 5.19
N ALA A 43 -20.17 -5.25 5.67
CA ALA A 43 -21.15 -6.13 6.27
C ALA A 43 -21.60 -5.71 7.68
N HIS A 44 -20.71 -5.06 8.43
CA HIS A 44 -20.90 -4.68 9.84
C HIS A 44 -20.59 -3.20 10.07
N PRO A 45 -21.47 -2.27 9.65
CA PRO A 45 -21.25 -0.82 9.82
C PRO A 45 -20.98 -0.41 11.27
N GLU A 46 -21.56 -1.12 12.24
CA GLU A 46 -21.35 -0.91 13.68
C GLU A 46 -19.92 -1.18 14.14
N MET A 47 -19.17 -2.02 13.41
CA MET A 47 -17.78 -2.36 13.70
C MET A 47 -16.77 -1.44 13.00
N ARG A 48 -17.22 -0.50 12.16
CA ARG A 48 -16.33 0.30 11.29
C ARG A 48 -15.22 1.02 12.03
N LEU A 49 -15.51 1.63 13.19
CA LEU A 49 -14.47 2.32 13.97
C LEU A 49 -13.35 1.36 14.39
N ARG A 50 -13.70 0.16 14.86
CA ARG A 50 -12.70 -0.84 15.25
C ARG A 50 -11.95 -1.38 14.03
N LEU A 51 -12.65 -1.57 12.91
CA LEU A 51 -12.07 -2.04 11.67
C LEU A 51 -11.18 -0.98 10.99
N SER A 52 -11.37 0.31 11.23
CA SER A 52 -10.47 1.35 10.70
C SER A 52 -9.07 1.25 11.30
N HIS A 53 -8.95 0.88 12.58
CA HIS A 53 -7.65 0.59 13.21
C HIS A 53 -6.98 -0.66 12.62
N VAL A 54 -7.75 -1.71 12.33
CA VAL A 54 -7.23 -2.91 11.64
C VAL A 54 -6.75 -2.53 10.24
N MET A 55 -7.60 -1.81 9.50
CA MET A 55 -7.32 -1.27 8.17
C MET A 55 -6.06 -0.41 8.15
N TYR A 56 -5.86 0.43 9.16
CA TYR A 56 -4.67 1.27 9.29
C TYR A 56 -3.38 0.44 9.31
N SER A 57 -3.28 -0.53 10.22
CA SER A 57 -2.04 -1.30 10.40
C SER A 57 -1.65 -2.13 9.17
N GLN A 58 -2.63 -2.77 8.53
CA GLN A 58 -2.38 -3.54 7.30
C GLN A 58 -2.09 -2.64 6.10
N THR A 59 -2.75 -1.49 5.99
CA THR A 59 -2.49 -0.50 4.93
C THR A 59 -1.08 0.06 5.07
N LEU A 60 -0.66 0.38 6.30
CA LEU A 60 0.69 0.84 6.58
C LEU A 60 1.74 -0.21 6.20
N ALA A 61 1.53 -1.47 6.57
CA ALA A 61 2.44 -2.57 6.22
C ALA A 61 2.51 -2.80 4.70
N PHE A 62 1.37 -2.74 4.01
CA PHE A 62 1.28 -2.87 2.56
C PHE A 62 2.02 -1.72 1.86
N LEU A 63 1.76 -0.47 2.25
CA LEU A 63 2.45 0.69 1.70
C LEU A 63 3.95 0.66 2.01
N ALA A 64 4.37 0.21 3.19
CA ALA A 64 5.79 0.03 3.53
C ALA A 64 6.48 -0.96 2.60
N LEU A 65 5.84 -2.12 2.35
CA LEU A 65 6.38 -3.15 1.46
C LEU A 65 6.59 -2.64 0.03
N HIS A 66 5.75 -1.70 -0.40
CA HIS A 66 5.76 -1.10 -1.74
C HIS A 66 6.49 0.25 -1.82
N ASN A 67 7.21 0.66 -0.76
CA ASN A 67 7.89 1.96 -0.68
C ASN A 67 6.98 3.20 -0.85
N MET A 68 5.69 3.07 -0.50
CA MET A 68 4.65 4.09 -0.66
C MET A 68 4.18 4.72 0.66
N LEU A 69 5.02 4.78 1.71
CA LEU A 69 4.60 5.40 2.99
C LEU A 69 4.29 6.89 2.88
N GLY A 70 4.67 7.57 1.80
CA GLY A 70 4.25 8.94 1.53
C GLY A 70 2.72 9.07 1.49
N ALA A 71 2.02 8.01 1.06
CA ALA A 71 0.56 7.93 1.11
C ALA A 71 0.01 7.67 2.53
N ALA A 72 0.81 7.15 3.45
CA ALA A 72 0.41 6.85 4.83
C ALA A 72 0.35 8.08 5.75
N ASN A 73 0.89 9.23 5.32
CA ASN A 73 0.76 10.50 6.05
C ASN A 73 -0.68 11.05 6.04
N ASP A 74 -1.57 10.47 5.25
CA ASP A 74 -2.99 10.81 5.24
C ASP A 74 -3.73 9.99 6.31
N SER A 75 -3.99 10.63 7.46
CA SER A 75 -4.62 9.99 8.61
C SER A 75 -6.05 9.49 8.37
N GLY A 76 -6.72 9.94 7.30
CA GLY A 76 -8.06 9.50 6.92
C GLY A 76 -8.07 8.41 5.84
N LEU A 77 -6.91 7.93 5.39
CA LEU A 77 -6.82 6.88 4.38
C LEU A 77 -7.58 5.59 4.79
N PRO A 78 -7.44 5.05 6.01
CA PRO A 78 -8.11 3.81 6.40
C PRO A 78 -9.63 3.90 6.32
N GLU A 79 -10.22 4.99 6.81
CA GLU A 79 -11.66 5.24 6.78
C GLU A 79 -12.16 5.34 5.34
N ARG A 80 -11.45 6.10 4.49
CA ARG A 80 -11.82 6.19 3.07
C ARG A 80 -11.74 4.85 2.36
N LEU A 81 -10.71 4.04 2.65
CA LEU A 81 -10.60 2.69 2.07
C LEU A 81 -11.80 1.83 2.46
N LEU A 82 -12.30 1.94 3.70
CA LEU A 82 -13.52 1.27 4.15
C LEU A 82 -14.81 1.79 3.50
N ASP A 83 -14.80 3.02 2.99
CA ASP A 83 -15.96 3.65 2.35
C ASP A 83 -16.01 3.42 0.83
N LEU A 84 -14.92 2.99 0.21
CA LEU A 84 -14.88 2.67 -1.22
C LEU A 84 -15.85 1.53 -1.57
N GLU A 85 -16.26 1.51 -2.84
CA GLU A 85 -16.79 0.28 -3.41
C GLU A 85 -15.67 -0.77 -3.56
N ARG A 86 -16.04 -2.06 -3.49
CA ARG A 86 -15.09 -3.18 -3.60
C ARG A 86 -14.20 -3.08 -4.85
N GLU A 87 -14.76 -2.66 -5.98
CA GLU A 87 -14.01 -2.52 -7.22
C GLU A 87 -13.01 -1.37 -7.19
N GLU A 88 -13.37 -0.25 -6.55
CA GLU A 88 -12.46 0.88 -6.37
C GLU A 88 -11.31 0.52 -5.43
N LEU A 89 -11.59 -0.21 -4.35
CA LEU A 89 -10.55 -0.73 -3.45
C LEU A 89 -9.56 -1.61 -4.21
N ARG A 90 -10.05 -2.57 -5.01
CA ARG A 90 -9.20 -3.47 -5.77
C ARG A 90 -8.36 -2.73 -6.81
N LYS A 91 -8.91 -1.71 -7.46
CA LYS A 91 -8.14 -0.82 -8.36
C LYS A 91 -7.03 -0.10 -7.60
N TRP A 92 -7.29 0.38 -6.39
CA TRP A 92 -6.29 1.03 -5.56
C TRP A 92 -5.16 0.07 -5.14
N ILE A 93 -5.51 -1.14 -4.68
CA ILE A 93 -4.53 -2.20 -4.35
C ILE A 93 -3.64 -2.48 -5.56
N ASN A 94 -4.24 -2.69 -6.73
CA ASN A 94 -3.49 -2.94 -7.97
C ASN A 94 -2.58 -1.78 -8.37
N ALA A 95 -3.03 -0.53 -8.14
CA ALA A 95 -2.21 0.64 -8.38
C ALA A 95 -0.98 0.66 -7.46
N VAL A 96 -1.14 0.39 -6.16
CA VAL A 96 -0.02 0.29 -5.21
C VAL A 96 0.96 -0.81 -5.64
N VAL A 97 0.49 -1.98 -6.09
CA VAL A 97 1.38 -3.05 -6.58
C VAL A 97 2.09 -2.66 -7.88
N SER A 98 1.43 -1.91 -8.77
CA SER A 98 1.97 -1.57 -10.09
C SER A 98 2.98 -0.41 -10.04
N TYR A 99 2.70 0.60 -9.20
CA TYR A 99 3.54 1.77 -9.02
C TYR A 99 4.54 1.63 -7.87
N GLY A 100 4.26 0.69 -6.96
CA GLY A 100 5.10 0.36 -5.82
C GLY A 100 6.37 -0.31 -6.30
N ASP A 101 7.50 0.28 -5.91
CA ASP A 101 8.80 -0.30 -6.17
C ASP A 101 9.11 -1.34 -5.09
N LEU A 102 8.64 -2.57 -5.33
CA LEU A 102 8.91 -3.73 -4.47
C LEU A 102 10.41 -4.04 -4.29
N LEU A 103 11.28 -3.52 -5.18
CA LEU A 103 12.69 -3.89 -5.27
C LEU A 103 13.66 -2.75 -4.91
N GLY A 104 13.17 -1.53 -4.65
CA GLY A 104 14.05 -0.36 -4.49
C GLY A 104 14.78 0.02 -5.79
N GLY A 105 14.26 -0.40 -6.95
CA GLY A 105 14.73 -0.03 -8.28
C GLY A 105 14.38 1.40 -8.70
N GLY A 106 13.95 2.27 -7.78
CA GLY A 106 13.81 3.70 -7.95
C GLY A 106 14.97 4.22 -8.77
N ASP A 107 14.66 4.54 -10.02
CA ASP A 107 15.60 4.76 -11.09
C ASP A 107 16.67 5.75 -10.61
N VAL A 108 17.89 5.24 -10.39
CA VAL A 108 19.10 6.05 -10.55
C VAL A 108 19.23 6.30 -12.05
N GLY A 109 18.29 7.10 -12.56
CA GLY A 109 18.26 7.61 -13.90
C GLY A 109 19.44 8.54 -14.06
N THR A 110 20.57 7.96 -14.43
CA THR A 110 21.72 8.61 -15.02
C THR A 110 21.23 9.44 -16.21
N ARG A 111 20.94 10.73 -15.98
CA ARG A 111 20.94 11.71 -17.06
C ARG A 111 22.38 12.12 -17.33
N ASN A 112 23.09 11.26 -18.06
CA ASN A 112 24.23 11.66 -18.85
C ASN A 112 23.71 12.00 -20.26
N SER A 113 23.76 13.27 -20.63
CA SER A 113 23.83 13.85 -21.99
C SER A 113 23.92 15.37 -21.77
N SER A 114 25.10 15.99 -21.75
CA SER A 114 25.81 16.47 -22.95
C SER A 114 24.87 17.14 -23.96
N CYS A 115 24.70 18.45 -23.81
CA CYS A 115 24.98 19.48 -24.81
C CYS A 115 24.95 20.86 -24.14
#